data_AF-A0A4Y8ZQE5-F1
#
_entry.id   AF-A0A4Y8ZQE5-F1
#
_cell.length_a   1.000
_cell.length_b   1.000
_cell.length_c   1.000
_cell.angle_alpha   90.00
_cell.angle_beta   90.00
_cell.angle_gamma   90.00
#
_symmetry.space_group_name_H-M   'P 1'
#
loop_
_entity.id
_entity.type
_entity.pdbx_description
1 polymer ?
#
loop_
_entity_poly.entity_id
_entity_poly.type
_entity_poly.pdbx_seq_one_letter_code
_entity_poly.pdbx_strand_id
1 'polypeptide(L)'
;MNDQTPAAASDALSNNPARLPSAATLFGSDARRTPQQTIFVTMTPKGGAGKTETADALEALASLGGRECLLVDVDDGNRGLGRRVGSEEVVKIPWTTSATDAAAWIERDAATAQCLIFDLGAGIDSAELPVMAFLCSTWRILRDRGARIVFCAVVSTNAPTSTFVQRIDRNFGMLGDVLIVCNNQDGSKAFPEELAARHEPQIDLGQLPAGIQAVRLSRRERLSAVLQNPQPEYQFASAMMARRILNFAVQAPISDFAGPEALRTLEEAASRGPGRIFSVIRTRAHARDAVITQNARAAAAEDALLLPQLDDAQILAAAKDFRREVPALRRLLRS
;
A
#
# COMPACT_ATOMS: atom_id res chain seq x y z
N MET A 1 -26.01 -9.25 -40.27
CA MET A 1 -24.94 -8.30 -39.91
C MET A 1 -25.41 -7.57 -38.67
N ASN A 2 -25.12 -8.14 -37.50
CA ASN A 2 -25.55 -7.60 -36.21
C ASN A 2 -24.39 -6.79 -35.64
N ASP A 3 -24.55 -5.48 -35.69
CA ASP A 3 -23.69 -4.52 -35.00
C ASP A 3 -24.10 -4.54 -33.52
N GLN A 4 -23.43 -5.37 -32.72
CA GLN A 4 -23.51 -5.31 -31.27
C GLN A 4 -22.25 -4.61 -30.76
N THR A 5 -22.38 -3.31 -30.53
CA THR A 5 -21.44 -2.55 -29.72
C THR A 5 -21.52 -3.07 -28.29
N PRO A 6 -20.43 -3.55 -27.66
CA PRO A 6 -20.50 -3.99 -26.28
C PRO A 6 -20.63 -2.75 -25.37
N ALA A 7 -21.66 -2.76 -24.53
CA ALA A 7 -21.83 -1.81 -23.44
C ALA A 7 -20.62 -1.92 -22.51
N ALA A 8 -19.88 -0.82 -22.35
CA ALA A 8 -18.85 -0.72 -21.33
C ALA A 8 -19.53 -0.77 -19.95
N ALA A 9 -19.30 -1.86 -19.22
CA ALA A 9 -19.70 -1.99 -17.82
C ALA A 9 -19.03 -0.87 -17.00
N SER A 10 -19.83 0.13 -16.66
CA SER A 10 -19.49 1.25 -15.79
C SER A 10 -19.72 0.87 -14.33
N ASP A 11 -19.01 -0.16 -13.85
CA ASP A 11 -18.94 -0.50 -12.42
C ASP A 11 -17.50 -0.34 -11.87
N ALA A 12 -16.70 0.50 -12.53
CA ALA A 12 -15.41 0.91 -12.01
C ALA A 12 -15.62 1.98 -10.93
N LEU A 13 -15.27 1.62 -9.69
CA LEU A 13 -15.07 2.52 -8.54
C LEU A 13 -16.35 3.01 -7.84
N SER A 14 -17.13 2.09 -7.28
CA SER A 14 -17.81 2.36 -6.00
C SER A 14 -16.73 2.53 -4.89
N ASN A 15 -16.01 3.65 -4.93
CA ASN A 15 -15.37 4.23 -3.75
C ASN A 15 -16.46 4.92 -2.93
N ASN A 16 -17.44 4.15 -2.47
CA ASN A 16 -18.35 4.63 -1.44
C ASN A 16 -17.50 4.73 -0.17
N PRO A 17 -17.19 5.94 0.36
CA PRO A 17 -16.46 6.04 1.60
C PRO A 17 -17.44 5.66 2.70
N ALA A 18 -17.61 4.35 2.95
CA ALA A 18 -18.05 3.91 4.25
C ALA A 18 -17.22 4.70 5.26
N ARG A 19 -17.87 5.48 6.13
CA ARG A 19 -17.19 6.31 7.13
C ARG A 19 -16.20 5.41 7.85
N LEU A 20 -14.92 5.58 7.58
CA LEU A 20 -13.87 4.87 8.31
C LEU A 20 -14.05 5.24 9.79
N PRO A 21 -13.96 4.26 10.71
CA PRO A 21 -13.97 4.58 12.13
C PRO A 21 -12.83 5.55 12.41
N SER A 22 -13.11 6.67 13.09
CA SER A 22 -12.08 7.63 13.47
C SER A 22 -11.04 6.98 14.37
N ALA A 23 -9.78 7.41 14.31
CA ALA A 23 -8.71 6.94 15.21
C ALA A 23 -9.11 6.91 16.70
N ALA A 24 -9.95 7.85 17.15
CA ALA A 24 -10.48 7.92 18.51
C ALA A 24 -11.37 6.73 18.92
N THR A 25 -11.96 6.02 17.96
CA THR A 25 -12.84 4.86 18.19
C THR A 25 -12.05 3.56 18.35
N LEU A 26 -10.82 3.49 17.81
CA LEU A 26 -10.05 2.26 17.73
C LEU A 26 -9.18 1.99 18.98
N PHE A 27 -8.88 3.01 19.79
CA PHE A 27 -7.95 2.87 20.91
C PHE A 27 -8.59 3.29 22.25
N GLY A 28 -8.83 2.31 23.12
CA GLY A 28 -9.10 2.53 24.55
C GLY A 28 -7.83 2.86 25.33
N SER A 29 -7.97 3.43 26.52
CA SER A 29 -6.92 4.14 27.30
C SER A 29 -5.83 3.29 27.96
N ASP A 30 -5.42 2.16 27.38
CA ASP A 30 -4.41 1.27 27.96
C ASP A 30 -3.10 1.27 27.16
N ALA A 31 -2.07 1.98 27.64
CA ALA A 31 -0.74 1.89 27.04
C ALA A 31 0.39 2.24 28.03
N ARG A 32 0.85 1.23 28.79
CA ARG A 32 2.23 1.15 29.30
C ARG A 32 2.81 -0.24 29.07
N ARG A 33 2.92 -0.64 27.80
CA ARG A 33 3.84 -1.71 27.39
C ARG A 33 5.07 -1.05 26.77
N THR A 34 6.26 -1.48 27.18
CA THR A 34 7.51 -1.16 26.49
C THR A 34 7.34 -1.54 25.01
N PRO A 35 7.76 -0.68 24.05
CA PRO A 35 7.54 -0.96 22.65
C PRO A 35 8.36 -2.19 22.24
N GLN A 36 7.66 -3.30 22.01
CA GLN A 36 8.23 -4.51 21.42
C GLN A 36 8.67 -4.20 19.99
N GLN A 37 9.93 -4.52 19.65
CA GLN A 37 10.41 -4.41 18.27
C GLN A 37 9.52 -5.23 17.34
N THR A 38 9.10 -4.66 16.21
CA THR A 38 8.25 -5.35 15.22
C THR A 38 9.02 -5.54 13.92
N ILE A 39 8.95 -6.75 13.35
CA ILE A 39 9.66 -7.13 12.14
C ILE A 39 8.64 -7.54 11.10
N PHE A 40 8.60 -6.84 9.98
CA PHE A 40 7.83 -7.22 8.82
C PHE A 40 8.73 -7.85 7.76
N VAL A 41 8.28 -8.97 7.20
CA VAL A 41 8.99 -9.65 6.11
C VAL A 41 8.03 -9.76 4.93
N THR A 42 8.26 -8.97 3.87
CA THR A 42 7.39 -9.01 2.69
C THR A 42 7.89 -10.05 1.69
N MET A 43 7.04 -11.03 1.37
CA MET A 43 7.41 -12.20 0.58
C MET A 43 6.39 -12.48 -0.51
N THR A 44 6.86 -12.91 -1.68
CA THR A 44 6.06 -13.48 -2.77
C THR A 44 6.98 -14.09 -3.82
N PRO A 45 6.63 -15.24 -4.43
CA PRO A 45 7.50 -15.91 -5.38
C PRO A 45 7.65 -15.14 -6.70
N LYS A 46 6.69 -14.25 -7.02
CA LYS A 46 6.65 -13.54 -8.30
C LYS A 46 7.21 -12.10 -8.21
N GLY A 47 7.88 -11.65 -9.27
CA GLY A 47 8.16 -10.23 -9.47
C GLY A 47 6.88 -9.42 -9.71
N GLY A 48 6.83 -8.17 -9.26
CA GLY A 48 5.72 -7.25 -9.56
C GLY A 48 4.40 -7.50 -8.83
N ALA A 49 4.36 -8.38 -7.82
CA ALA A 49 3.15 -8.61 -7.01
C ALA A 49 2.93 -7.57 -5.88
N GLY A 50 3.90 -6.67 -5.63
CA GLY A 50 3.75 -5.56 -4.68
C GLY A 50 4.48 -5.70 -3.33
N LYS A 51 5.53 -6.53 -3.22
CA LYS A 51 6.35 -6.61 -2.00
C LYS A 51 6.89 -5.25 -1.57
N THR A 52 7.63 -4.59 -2.47
CA THR A 52 8.17 -3.25 -2.25
C THR A 52 7.07 -2.22 -1.98
N GLU A 53 5.88 -2.35 -2.56
CA GLU A 53 4.75 -1.46 -2.25
C GLU A 53 4.18 -1.67 -0.85
N THR A 54 4.15 -2.92 -0.40
CA THR A 54 3.75 -3.28 0.97
C THR A 54 4.80 -2.79 1.96
N ALA A 55 6.10 -2.96 1.66
CA ALA A 55 7.20 -2.46 2.48
C ALA A 55 7.15 -0.92 2.61
N ASP A 56 6.91 -0.21 1.52
CA ASP A 56 6.77 1.26 1.47
C ASP A 56 5.55 1.74 2.27
N ALA A 57 4.43 1.00 2.24
CA ALA A 57 3.26 1.28 3.07
C ALA A 57 3.56 1.10 4.57
N LEU A 58 4.18 -0.02 4.94
CA LEU A 58 4.55 -0.32 6.33
C LEU A 58 5.58 0.68 6.88
N GLU A 59 6.52 1.12 6.05
CA GLU A 59 7.46 2.19 6.39
C GLU A 59 6.73 3.47 6.75
N ALA A 60 5.77 3.88 5.90
CA ALA A 60 5.00 5.09 6.17
C ALA A 60 4.25 4.99 7.51
N LEU A 61 3.65 3.83 7.82
CA LEU A 61 2.99 3.62 9.11
C LEU A 61 3.95 3.73 10.29
N ALA A 62 5.12 3.10 10.19
CA ALA A 62 6.13 3.14 11.24
C ALA A 62 6.61 4.58 11.50
N SER A 63 7.08 5.25 10.45
CA SER A 63 7.69 6.57 10.54
C SER A 63 6.68 7.65 10.93
N LEU A 64 5.46 7.63 10.38
CA LEU A 64 4.39 8.56 10.76
C LEU A 64 3.87 8.31 12.18
N GLY A 65 4.03 7.09 12.70
CA GLY A 65 3.77 6.75 14.10
C GLY A 65 4.93 7.11 15.04
N GLY A 66 5.98 7.77 14.54
CA GLY A 66 7.16 8.16 15.32
C GLY A 66 8.10 7.00 15.66
N ARG A 67 8.01 5.87 14.96
CA ARG A 67 8.88 4.71 15.19
C ARG A 67 10.15 4.81 14.34
N GLU A 68 11.29 4.48 14.93
CA GLU A 68 12.54 4.31 14.17
C GLU A 68 12.43 3.04 13.30
N CYS A 69 12.45 3.23 11.98
CA CYS A 69 12.26 2.17 10.99
C CYS A 69 13.54 1.93 10.17
N LEU A 70 14.04 0.70 10.25
CA LEU A 70 15.13 0.19 9.41
C LEU A 70 14.56 -0.56 8.21
N LEU A 71 14.93 -0.11 7.02
CA LEU A 71 14.58 -0.77 5.76
C LEU A 71 15.71 -1.69 5.33
N VAL A 72 15.37 -2.93 5.02
CA VAL A 72 16.33 -3.96 4.61
C VAL A 72 15.95 -4.45 3.21
N ASP A 73 16.81 -4.19 2.24
CA ASP A 73 16.66 -4.66 0.87
C ASP A 73 17.45 -5.97 0.71
N VAL A 74 16.75 -7.06 0.40
CA VAL A 74 17.33 -8.40 0.19
C VAL A 74 17.05 -8.90 -1.23
N ASP A 75 16.79 -8.00 -2.18
CA ASP A 75 16.61 -8.32 -3.60
C ASP A 75 17.86 -7.96 -4.38
N ASP A 76 18.87 -8.84 -4.39
CA ASP A 76 20.17 -8.56 -5.01
C ASP A 76 20.09 -8.29 -6.52
N GLY A 77 19.08 -8.86 -7.20
CA GLY A 77 18.88 -8.66 -8.63
C GLY A 77 18.23 -7.32 -8.98
N ASN A 78 17.13 -6.95 -8.31
CA ASN A 78 16.33 -5.78 -8.70
C ASN A 78 16.50 -4.58 -7.78
N ARG A 79 16.79 -4.77 -6.49
CA ARG A 79 16.95 -3.68 -5.50
C ARG A 79 15.82 -2.64 -5.55
N GLY A 80 14.59 -3.15 -5.63
CA GLY A 80 13.39 -2.34 -5.88
C GLY A 80 13.15 -1.29 -4.81
N LEU A 81 13.36 -1.66 -3.54
CA LEU A 81 13.21 -0.76 -2.40
C LEU A 81 14.25 0.37 -2.46
N GLY A 82 15.54 0.05 -2.57
CA GLY A 82 16.59 1.06 -2.64
C GLY A 82 16.45 2.02 -3.82
N ARG A 83 15.96 1.56 -4.98
CA ARG A 83 15.66 2.44 -6.13
C ARG A 83 14.51 3.40 -5.85
N ARG A 84 13.57 3.03 -4.99
CA ARG A 84 12.36 3.81 -4.65
C ARG A 84 12.62 4.82 -3.54
N VAL A 85 13.32 4.43 -2.47
CA VAL A 85 13.49 5.30 -1.29
C VAL A 85 14.81 6.03 -1.24
N GLY A 86 15.80 5.62 -2.05
CA GLY A 86 17.20 6.04 -1.90
C GLY A 86 18.06 4.86 -1.48
N SER A 87 19.26 4.75 -2.03
CA SER A 87 20.14 3.60 -1.78
C SER A 87 20.82 3.63 -0.40
N GLU A 88 20.90 4.83 0.15
CA GLU A 88 21.41 5.24 1.45
C GLU A 88 20.38 5.05 2.57
N GLU A 89 19.09 4.94 2.20
CA GLU A 89 17.97 4.75 3.12
C GLU A 89 17.71 3.27 3.46
N VAL A 90 18.47 2.35 2.86
CA VAL A 90 18.30 0.91 3.02
C VAL A 90 19.60 0.22 3.38
N VAL A 91 19.52 -0.77 4.27
CA VAL A 91 20.60 -1.73 4.48
C VAL A 91 20.45 -2.83 3.44
N LYS A 92 21.48 -3.00 2.60
CA LYS A 92 21.49 -4.01 1.54
C LYS A 92 22.12 -5.28 2.06
N ILE A 93 21.41 -6.39 1.91
CA ILE A 93 21.92 -7.73 2.23
C ILE A 93 22.11 -8.50 0.91
N PRO A 94 23.36 -8.83 0.54
CA PRO A 94 23.66 -9.68 -0.60
C PRO A 94 23.12 -11.11 -0.42
N TRP A 95 22.84 -11.81 -1.52
CA TRP A 95 22.40 -13.22 -1.44
C TRP A 95 23.50 -14.18 -0.97
N THR A 96 24.74 -13.72 -0.95
CA THR A 96 25.93 -14.45 -0.49
C THR A 96 26.21 -14.29 1.00
N THR A 97 25.46 -13.48 1.74
CA THR A 97 25.67 -13.27 3.19
C THR A 97 25.47 -14.56 3.98
N SER A 98 26.40 -14.86 4.89
CA SER A 98 26.45 -16.10 5.65
C SER A 98 25.64 -16.01 6.94
N ALA A 99 25.13 -17.15 7.42
CA ALA A 99 24.45 -17.24 8.71
C ALA A 99 25.30 -16.78 9.91
N THR A 100 26.63 -16.91 9.81
CA THR A 100 27.57 -16.47 10.84
C THR A 100 27.56 -14.96 11.07
N ASP A 101 27.11 -14.18 10.09
CA ASP A 101 27.12 -12.72 10.15
C ASP A 101 25.89 -12.14 10.86
N ALA A 102 24.88 -12.98 11.15
CA ALA A 102 23.58 -12.56 11.69
C ALA A 102 23.69 -11.78 13.00
N ALA A 103 24.41 -12.32 13.99
CA ALA A 103 24.55 -11.68 15.29
C ALA A 103 25.25 -10.32 15.19
N ALA A 104 26.37 -10.25 14.43
CA ALA A 104 27.11 -9.02 14.24
C ALA A 104 26.29 -7.96 13.47
N TRP A 105 25.52 -8.39 12.48
CA TRP A 105 24.61 -7.51 11.74
C TRP A 105 23.51 -6.93 12.64
N ILE A 106 22.90 -7.75 13.51
CA ILE A 106 21.86 -7.30 14.43
C ILE A 106 22.39 -6.20 15.35
N GLU A 107 23.55 -6.42 15.98
CA GLU A 107 24.13 -5.44 16.90
C GLU A 107 24.49 -4.12 16.21
N ARG A 108 24.96 -4.18 14.96
CA ARG A 108 25.36 -3.00 14.20
C ARG A 108 24.18 -2.21 13.67
N ASP A 109 23.22 -2.88 13.04
CA ASP A 109 22.22 -2.23 12.18
C ASP A 109 20.80 -2.25 12.80
N ALA A 110 20.47 -3.28 13.58
CA ALA A 110 19.09 -3.53 14.03
C ALA A 110 18.83 -3.19 15.50
N ALA A 111 19.87 -2.95 16.31
CA ALA A 111 19.76 -2.86 17.76
C ALA A 111 18.88 -1.68 18.25
N THR A 112 18.90 -0.55 17.54
CA THR A 112 18.14 0.67 17.91
C THR A 112 16.76 0.74 17.25
N ALA A 113 16.58 0.05 16.12
CA ALA A 113 15.37 0.14 15.33
C ALA A 113 14.16 -0.43 16.09
N GLN A 114 13.05 0.30 16.11
CA GLN A 114 11.79 -0.19 16.68
C GLN A 114 10.97 -1.01 15.67
N CYS A 115 11.20 -0.76 14.38
CA CYS A 115 10.60 -1.48 13.27
C CYS A 115 11.67 -1.90 12.26
N LEU A 116 11.65 -3.16 11.83
CA LEU A 116 12.45 -3.65 10.71
C LEU A 116 11.54 -4.11 9.59
N ILE A 117 11.85 -3.73 8.35
CA ILE A 117 11.07 -4.14 7.18
C ILE A 117 12.02 -4.77 6.17
N PHE A 118 11.87 -6.08 5.96
CA PHE A 118 12.61 -6.86 4.98
C PHE A 118 11.83 -6.95 3.67
N ASP A 119 12.30 -6.27 2.62
CA ASP A 119 11.83 -6.46 1.24
C ASP A 119 12.66 -7.56 0.59
N LEU A 120 12.09 -8.77 0.52
CA LEU A 120 12.77 -9.93 -0.03
C LEU A 120 12.68 -9.96 -1.55
N GLY A 121 13.72 -10.47 -2.22
CA GLY A 121 13.69 -10.73 -3.65
C GLY A 121 12.63 -11.76 -4.06
N ALA A 122 12.18 -11.68 -5.32
CA ALA A 122 11.28 -12.71 -5.87
C ALA A 122 11.97 -14.09 -5.87
N GLY A 123 11.24 -15.12 -5.42
CA GLY A 123 11.72 -16.50 -5.44
C GLY A 123 12.85 -16.81 -4.44
N ILE A 124 13.19 -15.90 -3.53
CA ILE A 124 14.27 -16.13 -2.55
C ILE A 124 14.03 -17.37 -1.68
N ASP A 125 12.76 -17.68 -1.41
CA ASP A 125 12.32 -18.82 -0.61
C ASP A 125 12.45 -20.17 -1.35
N SER A 126 12.61 -20.10 -2.67
CA SER A 126 12.70 -21.27 -3.55
C SER A 126 14.15 -21.56 -3.96
N ALA A 127 15.08 -20.67 -3.64
CA ALA A 127 16.49 -20.80 -3.95
C ALA A 127 17.26 -21.20 -2.69
N GLU A 128 18.12 -22.23 -2.79
CA GLU A 128 19.03 -22.66 -1.71
C GLU A 128 20.17 -21.65 -1.55
N LEU A 129 19.84 -20.43 -1.13
CA LEU A 129 20.79 -19.32 -1.01
C LEU A 129 21.29 -19.17 0.43
N PRO A 130 22.60 -18.88 0.64
CA PRO A 130 23.17 -18.62 1.96
C PRO A 130 22.40 -17.57 2.77
N VAL A 131 21.89 -16.54 2.08
CA VAL A 131 21.11 -15.47 2.72
C VAL A 131 19.86 -15.96 3.45
N MET A 132 19.23 -17.08 3.02
CA MET A 132 18.09 -17.62 3.76
C MET A 132 18.50 -18.20 5.12
N ALA A 133 19.69 -18.79 5.22
CA ALA A 133 20.23 -19.23 6.50
C ALA A 133 20.58 -18.04 7.41
N PHE A 134 21.11 -16.95 6.83
CA PHE A 134 21.28 -15.68 7.53
C PHE A 134 19.94 -15.12 8.03
N LEU A 135 18.94 -14.97 7.17
CA LEU A 135 17.63 -14.42 7.54
C LEU A 135 16.96 -15.24 8.64
N CYS A 136 16.94 -16.57 8.51
CA CYS A 136 16.41 -17.46 9.54
C CYS A 136 17.13 -17.32 10.89
N SER A 137 18.46 -17.19 10.88
CA SER A 137 19.25 -16.97 12.09
C SER A 137 18.93 -15.60 12.71
N THR A 138 18.85 -14.56 11.88
CA THR A 138 18.48 -13.21 12.31
C THR A 138 17.10 -13.18 12.96
N TRP A 139 16.09 -13.74 12.31
CA TRP A 139 14.72 -13.79 12.82
C TRP A 139 14.61 -14.59 14.12
N ARG A 140 15.32 -15.72 14.25
CA ARG A 140 15.37 -16.48 15.52
C ARG A 140 15.96 -15.66 16.65
N ILE A 141 17.13 -15.04 16.44
CA ILE A 141 17.78 -14.20 17.46
C ILE A 141 16.85 -13.05 17.89
N LEU A 142 16.23 -12.35 16.93
CA LEU A 142 15.34 -11.24 17.25
C LEU A 142 14.06 -11.70 17.97
N ARG A 143 13.46 -12.82 17.56
CA ARG A 143 12.34 -13.44 18.27
C ARG A 143 12.70 -13.84 19.69
N ASP A 144 13.87 -14.44 19.89
CA ASP A 144 14.36 -14.87 21.22
C ASP A 144 14.61 -13.66 22.14
N ARG A 145 14.90 -12.48 21.56
CA ARG A 145 14.94 -11.18 22.24
C ARG A 145 13.55 -10.56 22.48
N GLY A 146 12.49 -11.26 22.09
CA GLY A 146 11.11 -10.85 22.27
C GLY A 146 10.57 -9.98 21.14
N ALA A 147 11.18 -9.90 19.95
CA ALA A 147 10.58 -9.19 18.82
C ALA A 147 9.31 -9.90 18.31
N ARG A 148 8.33 -9.13 17.84
CA ARG A 148 7.18 -9.65 17.09
C ARG A 148 7.55 -9.74 15.61
N ILE A 149 7.35 -10.90 15.00
CA ILE A 149 7.63 -11.11 13.58
C ILE A 149 6.31 -11.33 12.84
N VAL A 150 6.13 -10.63 11.72
CA VAL A 150 4.98 -10.74 10.83
C VAL A 150 5.46 -11.01 9.41
N PHE A 151 5.16 -12.20 8.90
CA PHE A 151 5.43 -12.59 7.53
C PHE A 151 4.27 -12.16 6.63
N CYS A 152 4.49 -11.09 5.86
CA CYS A 152 3.54 -10.57 4.90
C CYS A 152 3.60 -11.37 3.60
N ALA A 153 2.70 -12.34 3.45
CA ALA A 153 2.50 -13.08 2.21
C ALA A 153 1.73 -12.22 1.21
N VAL A 154 2.46 -11.57 0.30
CA VAL A 154 1.87 -10.63 -0.67
C VAL A 154 1.31 -11.39 -1.87
N VAL A 155 0.01 -11.28 -2.08
CA VAL A 155 -0.71 -11.89 -3.21
C VAL A 155 -1.29 -10.79 -4.08
N SER A 156 -1.24 -10.94 -5.41
CA SER A 156 -1.85 -9.97 -6.33
C SER A 156 -2.84 -10.64 -7.29
N THR A 157 -3.75 -9.85 -7.84
CA THR A 157 -4.71 -10.29 -8.88
C THR A 157 -4.03 -10.88 -10.12
N ASN A 158 -2.77 -10.51 -10.38
CA ASN A 158 -1.94 -11.04 -11.47
C ASN A 158 -0.99 -12.17 -11.03
N ALA A 159 -0.94 -12.52 -9.74
CA ALA A 159 -0.01 -13.49 -9.15
C ALA A 159 -0.69 -14.35 -8.07
N PRO A 160 -1.75 -15.08 -8.42
CA PRO A 160 -2.72 -15.49 -7.42
C PRO A 160 -2.38 -16.90 -6.90
N THR A 161 -1.42 -17.04 -5.99
CA THR A 161 -0.94 -18.36 -5.50
C THR A 161 -1.26 -18.61 -4.02
N SER A 162 -2.37 -19.29 -3.76
CA SER A 162 -2.79 -19.79 -2.43
C SER A 162 -1.77 -20.76 -1.81
N THR A 163 -1.13 -21.61 -2.62
CA THR A 163 -0.13 -22.61 -2.20
C THR A 163 1.12 -21.98 -1.59
N PHE A 164 1.47 -20.77 -2.03
CA PHE A 164 2.60 -20.02 -1.48
C PHE A 164 2.36 -19.59 -0.04
N VAL A 165 1.14 -19.15 0.30
CA VAL A 165 0.77 -18.78 1.68
C VAL A 165 0.94 -19.98 2.61
N GLN A 166 0.47 -21.17 2.19
CA GLN A 166 0.64 -22.40 2.96
C GLN A 166 2.12 -22.75 3.18
N ARG A 167 2.97 -22.50 2.18
CA ARG A 167 4.42 -22.72 2.30
C ARG A 167 5.05 -21.77 3.32
N ILE A 168 4.67 -20.49 3.31
CA ILE A 168 5.14 -19.54 4.33
C ILE A 168 4.73 -20.00 5.72
N ASP A 169 3.45 -20.29 5.92
CA ASP A 169 2.92 -20.72 7.21
C ASP A 169 3.64 -21.97 7.74
N ARG A 170 3.75 -23.01 6.91
CA ARG A 170 4.49 -24.23 7.30
C ARG A 170 5.95 -23.97 7.65
N ASN A 171 6.64 -23.10 6.91
CA ASN A 171 8.08 -22.90 7.06
C ASN A 171 8.42 -21.90 8.17
N PHE A 172 7.56 -20.90 8.40
CA PHE A 172 7.87 -19.72 9.20
C PHE A 172 6.80 -19.38 10.26
N GLY A 173 5.62 -19.99 10.25
CA GLY A 173 4.56 -19.74 11.24
C GLY A 173 4.96 -20.07 12.68
N MET A 174 5.93 -20.96 12.88
CA MET A 174 6.52 -21.18 14.22
C MET A 174 7.40 -20.03 14.70
N LEU A 175 7.88 -19.15 13.81
CA LEU A 175 8.73 -18.00 14.12
C LEU A 175 7.95 -16.70 14.31
N GLY A 176 6.75 -16.58 13.73
CA GLY A 176 5.95 -15.37 13.78
C GLY A 176 4.59 -15.52 13.12
N ASP A 177 3.81 -14.44 13.15
CA ASP A 177 2.48 -14.37 12.56
C ASP A 177 2.57 -14.39 11.03
N VAL A 178 1.61 -15.01 10.35
CA VAL A 178 1.45 -14.91 8.88
C VAL A 178 0.26 -14.02 8.56
N LEU A 179 0.49 -13.06 7.67
CA LEU A 179 -0.49 -12.07 7.24
C LEU A 179 -0.57 -12.07 5.71
N ILE A 180 -1.77 -12.28 5.18
CA ILE A 180 -2.01 -12.23 3.74
C ILE A 180 -2.27 -10.78 3.35
N VAL A 181 -1.43 -10.23 2.47
CA VAL A 181 -1.60 -8.88 1.93
C VAL A 181 -2.10 -8.99 0.49
N CYS A 182 -3.37 -8.68 0.30
CA CYS A 182 -4.04 -8.65 -0.99
C CYS A 182 -3.72 -7.33 -1.71
N ASN A 183 -2.82 -7.38 -2.69
CA ASN A 183 -2.51 -6.22 -3.53
C ASN A 183 -3.39 -6.21 -4.78
N ASN A 184 -4.41 -5.37 -4.78
CA ASN A 184 -5.34 -5.19 -5.89
C ASN A 184 -4.70 -4.36 -7.02
N GLN A 185 -3.70 -4.91 -7.69
CA GLN A 185 -2.83 -4.20 -8.63
C GLN A 185 -3.58 -3.55 -9.80
N ASP A 186 -4.57 -4.25 -10.35
CA ASP A 186 -5.36 -3.86 -11.52
C ASP A 186 -6.73 -3.25 -11.16
N GLY A 187 -7.14 -3.33 -9.88
CA GLY A 187 -8.41 -2.81 -9.41
C GLY A 187 -9.58 -3.80 -9.50
N SER A 188 -9.37 -4.99 -10.08
CA SER A 188 -10.44 -5.97 -10.33
C SER A 188 -10.95 -6.67 -9.08
N LYS A 189 -10.13 -6.72 -8.00
CA LYS A 189 -10.35 -7.56 -6.82
C LYS A 189 -10.49 -9.06 -7.14
N ALA A 190 -10.04 -9.49 -8.32
CA ALA A 190 -10.11 -10.88 -8.77
C ALA A 190 -9.00 -11.74 -8.14
N PHE A 191 -9.13 -11.99 -6.84
CA PHE A 191 -8.26 -12.92 -6.10
C PHE A 191 -8.83 -14.35 -6.16
N PRO A 192 -8.01 -15.41 -5.98
CA PRO A 192 -8.50 -16.78 -5.89
C PRO A 192 -9.53 -16.95 -4.79
N GLU A 193 -10.58 -17.70 -5.11
CA GLU A 193 -11.59 -18.11 -4.12
C GLU A 193 -10.95 -18.88 -2.95
N GLU A 194 -9.89 -19.66 -3.21
CA GLU A 194 -9.16 -20.40 -2.19
C GLU A 194 -8.53 -19.51 -1.12
N LEU A 195 -8.23 -18.22 -1.42
CA LEU A 195 -7.75 -17.29 -0.39
C LEU A 195 -8.85 -17.00 0.63
N ALA A 196 -10.11 -16.89 0.22
CA ALA A 196 -11.22 -16.62 1.13
C ALA A 196 -11.43 -17.75 2.17
N ALA A 197 -11.02 -18.98 1.84
CA ALA A 197 -11.11 -20.13 2.74
C ALA A 197 -9.94 -20.23 3.76
N ARG A 198 -8.96 -19.31 3.69
CA ARG A 198 -7.79 -19.32 4.57
C ARG A 198 -8.12 -18.75 5.97
N HIS A 199 -7.43 -19.30 6.97
CA HIS A 199 -7.62 -18.90 8.37
C HIS A 199 -6.69 -17.75 8.77
N GLU A 200 -5.60 -17.54 8.03
CA GLU A 200 -4.68 -16.43 8.25
C GLU A 200 -5.40 -15.09 7.99
N PRO A 201 -5.13 -14.04 8.79
CA PRO A 201 -5.69 -12.72 8.56
C PRO A 201 -5.40 -12.19 7.16
N GLN A 202 -6.39 -11.54 6.56
CA GLN A 202 -6.31 -10.97 5.22
C GLN A 202 -6.52 -9.46 5.28
N ILE A 203 -5.66 -8.71 4.62
CA ILE A 203 -5.78 -7.26 4.49
C ILE A 203 -5.65 -6.83 3.04
N ASP A 204 -6.42 -5.83 2.65
CA ASP A 204 -6.39 -5.23 1.31
C ASP A 204 -5.48 -3.99 1.32
N LEU A 205 -4.39 -4.04 0.53
CA LEU A 205 -3.54 -2.87 0.31
C LEU A 205 -4.22 -1.84 -0.63
N GLY A 206 -5.22 -2.29 -1.39
CA GLY A 206 -5.96 -1.49 -2.34
C GLY A 206 -5.18 -1.17 -3.60
N GLN A 207 -5.90 -0.69 -4.60
CA GLN A 207 -5.33 -0.29 -5.88
C GLN A 207 -4.72 1.11 -5.80
N LEU A 208 -3.57 1.29 -6.45
CA LEU A 208 -2.99 2.62 -6.68
C LEU A 208 -2.98 2.89 -8.20
N PRO A 209 -3.71 3.92 -8.68
CA PRO A 209 -3.73 4.22 -10.11
C PRO A 209 -2.33 4.47 -10.67
N ALA A 210 -2.06 3.95 -11.87
CA ALA A 210 -0.74 3.99 -12.49
C ALA A 210 -0.16 5.42 -12.58
N GLY A 211 -1.00 6.42 -12.82
CA GLY A 211 -0.56 7.82 -12.83
C GLY A 211 -0.12 8.33 -11.46
N ILE A 212 -0.78 7.89 -10.38
CA ILE A 212 -0.41 8.22 -9.00
C ILE A 212 0.87 7.46 -8.60
N GLN A 213 0.98 6.18 -8.99
CA GLN A 213 2.21 5.41 -8.80
C GLN A 213 3.40 6.05 -9.52
N ALA A 214 3.20 6.61 -10.71
CA ALA A 214 4.24 7.34 -11.43
C ALA A 214 4.70 8.62 -10.69
N VAL A 215 3.79 9.30 -9.97
CA VAL A 215 4.17 10.41 -9.07
C VAL A 215 5.02 9.87 -7.91
N ARG A 216 4.58 8.81 -7.24
CA ARG A 216 5.34 8.17 -6.13
C ARG A 216 6.77 7.84 -6.54
N LEU A 217 6.94 7.21 -7.70
CA LEU A 217 8.22 6.75 -8.21
C LEU A 217 9.10 7.88 -8.77
N SER A 218 8.56 9.09 -8.96
CA SER A 218 9.36 10.24 -9.41
C SER A 218 10.24 10.85 -8.31
N ARG A 219 10.02 10.45 -7.05
CA ARG A 219 10.80 10.89 -5.89
C ARG A 219 11.48 9.70 -5.23
N ARG A 220 12.81 9.79 -5.11
CA ARG A 220 13.66 8.82 -4.42
C ARG A 220 13.74 9.15 -2.94
N GLU A 221 12.61 9.00 -2.27
CA GLU A 221 12.46 9.32 -0.85
C GLU A 221 11.52 8.28 -0.21
N ARG A 222 11.59 8.14 1.12
CA ARG A 222 10.63 7.35 1.91
C ARG A 222 9.20 7.81 1.68
N LEU A 223 8.22 6.90 1.74
CA LEU A 223 6.82 7.27 1.49
C LEU A 223 6.32 8.23 2.58
N SER A 224 6.71 8.03 3.84
CA SER A 224 6.44 8.97 4.93
C SER A 224 6.80 10.42 4.56
N ALA A 225 8.02 10.65 4.05
CA ALA A 225 8.49 11.96 3.63
C ALA A 225 7.72 12.52 2.43
N VAL A 226 7.39 11.67 1.44
CA VAL A 226 6.58 12.06 0.27
C VAL A 226 5.17 12.52 0.70
N LEU A 227 4.57 11.86 1.68
CA LEU A 227 3.24 12.21 2.19
C LEU A 227 3.26 13.50 3.02
N GLN A 228 4.29 13.72 3.83
CA GLN A 228 4.44 14.91 4.66
C GLN A 228 4.78 16.16 3.84
N ASN A 229 5.60 15.99 2.80
CA ASN A 229 6.10 17.08 1.95
C ASN A 229 5.69 16.86 0.50
N PRO A 230 4.40 16.98 0.14
CA PRO A 230 3.93 16.67 -1.20
C PRO A 230 4.58 17.55 -2.26
N GLN A 231 4.87 16.98 -3.43
CA GLN A 231 5.46 17.74 -4.54
C GLN A 231 4.46 18.81 -5.03
N PRO A 232 4.93 20.03 -5.36
CA PRO A 232 4.09 21.02 -6.04
C PRO A 232 3.43 20.46 -7.30
N GLU A 233 2.15 20.80 -7.50
CA GLU A 233 1.26 20.32 -8.56
C GLU A 233 0.79 18.86 -8.42
N TYR A 234 1.18 18.14 -7.37
CA TYR A 234 0.81 16.75 -7.11
C TYR A 234 0.37 16.52 -5.65
N GLN A 235 -0.14 17.56 -5.00
CA GLN A 235 -0.63 17.47 -3.62
C GLN A 235 -1.83 16.52 -3.52
N PHE A 236 -2.73 16.53 -4.50
CA PHE A 236 -3.87 15.61 -4.52
C PHE A 236 -3.47 14.18 -4.80
N ALA A 237 -2.45 13.95 -5.61
CA ALA A 237 -1.88 12.61 -5.78
C ALA A 237 -1.35 12.06 -4.45
N SER A 238 -0.68 12.91 -3.67
CA SER A 238 -0.16 12.55 -2.34
C SER A 238 -1.27 12.28 -1.33
N ALA A 239 -2.34 13.07 -1.35
CA ALA A 239 -3.52 12.81 -0.53
C ALA A 239 -4.25 11.51 -0.91
N MET A 240 -4.31 11.16 -2.20
CA MET A 240 -4.85 9.86 -2.65
C MET A 240 -3.96 8.68 -2.20
N MET A 241 -2.63 8.85 -2.19
CA MET A 241 -1.72 7.87 -1.58
C MET A 241 -1.99 7.73 -0.08
N ALA A 242 -2.08 8.84 0.66
CA ALA A 242 -2.40 8.82 2.09
C ALA A 242 -3.74 8.11 2.38
N ARG A 243 -4.79 8.37 1.58
CA ARG A 243 -6.08 7.67 1.69
C ARG A 243 -5.93 6.15 1.54
N ARG A 244 -5.16 5.70 0.55
CA ARG A 244 -4.88 4.27 0.34
C ARG A 244 -4.18 3.67 1.56
N ILE A 245 -3.14 4.34 2.06
CA ILE A 245 -2.39 3.88 3.23
C ILE A 245 -3.26 3.89 4.49
N LEU A 246 -4.13 4.89 4.67
CA LEU A 246 -5.10 4.92 5.76
C LEU A 246 -6.05 3.73 5.71
N ASN A 247 -6.62 3.42 4.54
CA ASN A 247 -7.50 2.26 4.37
C ASN A 247 -6.79 0.95 4.69
N PHE A 248 -5.51 0.83 4.34
CA PHE A 248 -4.66 -0.30 4.73
C PHE A 248 -4.42 -0.32 6.25
N ALA A 249 -4.14 0.84 6.85
CA ALA A 249 -3.75 0.97 8.26
C ALA A 249 -4.87 0.64 9.24
N VAL A 250 -6.13 0.89 8.90
CA VAL A 250 -7.28 0.65 9.79
C VAL A 250 -7.71 -0.82 9.85
N GLN A 251 -7.11 -1.70 9.04
CA GLN A 251 -7.44 -3.12 9.02
C GLN A 251 -6.64 -3.87 10.09
N ALA A 252 -7.30 -4.74 10.86
CA ALA A 252 -6.59 -5.62 11.79
C ALA A 252 -5.74 -6.65 11.02
N PRO A 253 -4.53 -7.01 11.48
CA PRO A 253 -3.86 -6.56 12.71
C PRO A 253 -2.97 -5.31 12.53
N ILE A 254 -2.99 -4.66 11.36
CA ILE A 254 -2.14 -3.49 11.07
C ILE A 254 -2.51 -2.28 11.92
N SER A 255 -3.79 -2.12 12.26
CA SER A 255 -4.27 -1.05 13.15
C SER A 255 -3.50 -0.99 14.46
N ASP A 256 -3.20 -2.14 15.06
CA ASP A 256 -2.48 -2.26 16.33
C ASP A 256 -1.02 -1.82 16.19
N PHE A 257 -0.43 -2.02 15.01
CA PHE A 257 0.94 -1.60 14.70
C PHE A 257 1.02 -0.09 14.41
N ALA A 258 0.14 0.41 13.54
CA ALA A 258 0.15 1.81 13.10
C ALA A 258 0.04 2.78 14.28
N GLY A 259 -0.85 2.47 15.22
CA GLY A 259 -1.13 3.32 16.37
C GLY A 259 -1.85 4.63 16.00
N PRO A 260 -2.34 5.37 17.00
CA PRO A 260 -3.23 6.52 16.78
C PRO A 260 -2.56 7.68 16.03
N GLU A 261 -1.26 7.89 16.22
CA GLU A 261 -0.56 9.03 15.63
C GLU A 261 -0.36 8.89 14.12
N ALA A 262 -0.01 7.69 13.65
CA ALA A 262 0.08 7.41 12.22
C ALA A 262 -1.30 7.57 11.55
N LEU A 263 -2.35 7.03 12.17
CA LEU A 263 -3.72 7.15 11.65
C LEU A 263 -4.16 8.62 11.57
N ARG A 264 -3.95 9.41 12.62
CA ARG A 264 -4.28 10.84 12.65
C ARG A 264 -3.55 11.61 11.54
N THR A 265 -2.26 11.35 11.35
CA THR A 265 -1.45 12.00 10.32
C THR A 265 -1.92 11.63 8.91
N LEU A 266 -2.27 10.35 8.70
CA LEU A 266 -2.81 9.88 7.42
C LEU A 266 -4.21 10.42 7.14
N GLU A 267 -5.09 10.50 8.16
CA GLU A 267 -6.41 11.12 8.06
C GLU A 267 -6.30 12.58 7.59
N GLU A 268 -5.40 13.36 8.21
CA GLU A 268 -5.14 14.76 7.84
C GLU A 268 -4.56 14.87 6.42
N ALA A 269 -3.58 14.05 6.07
CA ALA A 269 -3.00 14.06 4.73
C ALA A 269 -4.03 13.66 3.67
N ALA A 270 -4.86 12.66 3.95
CA ALA A 270 -5.91 12.20 3.05
C ALA A 270 -7.04 13.23 2.88
N SER A 271 -7.38 14.01 3.91
CA SER A 271 -8.45 15.02 3.83
C SER A 271 -8.13 16.19 2.91
N ARG A 272 -6.87 16.38 2.52
CA ARG A 272 -6.43 17.44 1.59
C ARG A 272 -6.82 17.16 0.13
N GLY A 273 -7.05 15.90 -0.22
CA GLY A 273 -7.40 15.48 -1.59
C GLY A 273 -8.89 15.41 -1.81
N PRO A 274 -9.35 15.44 -3.08
CA PRO A 274 -10.76 15.27 -3.38
C PRO A 274 -11.27 13.88 -2.97
N GLY A 275 -12.59 13.77 -2.85
CA GLY A 275 -13.27 12.50 -2.64
C GLY A 275 -13.30 11.66 -3.92
N ARG A 276 -14.47 11.54 -4.53
CA ARG A 276 -14.67 10.77 -5.78
C ARG A 276 -14.08 11.50 -6.99
N ILE A 277 -13.58 10.72 -7.95
CA ILE A 277 -13.14 11.16 -9.27
C ILE A 277 -13.92 10.40 -10.35
N PHE A 278 -14.12 11.02 -11.51
CA PHE A 278 -14.95 10.50 -12.60
C PHE A 278 -14.19 9.52 -13.50
N SER A 279 -12.91 9.77 -13.76
CA SER A 279 -12.07 8.97 -14.66
C SER A 279 -10.79 8.50 -13.98
N VAL A 280 -10.33 7.30 -14.35
CA VAL A 280 -9.09 6.70 -13.83
C VAL A 280 -7.86 7.53 -14.21
N ILE A 281 -6.96 7.72 -13.26
CA ILE A 281 -5.69 8.44 -13.44
C ILE A 281 -4.63 7.48 -14.02
N ARG A 282 -4.44 7.52 -15.34
CA ARG A 282 -3.60 6.54 -16.05
C ARG A 282 -2.13 6.94 -16.19
N THR A 283 -1.85 8.24 -16.32
CA THR A 283 -0.49 8.76 -16.53
C THR A 283 -0.11 9.76 -15.46
N ARG A 284 1.19 10.05 -15.32
CA ARG A 284 1.66 11.10 -14.41
C ARG A 284 1.03 12.46 -14.72
N ALA A 285 0.85 12.80 -16.01
CA ALA A 285 0.21 14.05 -16.40
C ALA A 285 -1.24 14.16 -15.88
N HIS A 286 -1.98 13.04 -15.87
CA HIS A 286 -3.32 12.98 -15.31
C HIS A 286 -3.36 13.16 -13.79
N ALA A 287 -2.24 12.92 -13.10
CA ALA A 287 -2.12 13.02 -11.66
C ALA A 287 -1.86 14.46 -11.16
N ARG A 288 -1.76 15.45 -12.07
CA ARG A 288 -1.63 16.86 -11.69
C ARG A 288 -2.88 17.37 -10.99
N ASP A 289 -2.70 18.23 -10.00
CA ASP A 289 -3.78 18.79 -9.19
C ASP A 289 -4.88 19.47 -10.01
N ALA A 290 -4.51 20.22 -11.06
CA ALA A 290 -5.47 20.85 -11.96
C ALA A 290 -6.36 19.82 -12.69
N VAL A 291 -5.77 18.69 -13.12
CA VAL A 291 -6.50 17.62 -13.80
C VAL A 291 -7.38 16.88 -12.79
N ILE A 292 -6.86 16.54 -11.61
CA ILE A 292 -7.61 15.90 -10.54
C ILE A 292 -8.78 16.78 -10.07
N THR A 293 -8.58 18.10 -9.96
CA THR A 293 -9.65 19.06 -9.62
C THR A 293 -10.77 19.00 -10.65
N GLN A 294 -10.43 19.08 -11.93
CA GLN A 294 -11.42 19.00 -13.01
C GLN A 294 -12.13 17.64 -13.03
N ASN A 295 -11.40 16.57 -12.72
CA ASN A 295 -11.94 15.21 -12.63
C ASN A 295 -12.94 15.05 -11.48
N ALA A 296 -12.66 15.66 -10.33
CA ALA A 296 -13.58 15.72 -9.19
C ALA A 296 -14.84 16.56 -9.50
N ARG A 297 -14.71 17.68 -10.24
CA ARG A 297 -15.87 18.46 -10.70
C ARG A 297 -16.77 17.67 -11.63
N ALA A 298 -16.19 16.90 -12.56
CA ALA A 298 -16.95 16.01 -13.43
C ALA A 298 -17.70 14.94 -12.63
N ALA A 299 -17.08 14.38 -11.58
CA ALA A 299 -17.73 13.42 -10.69
C ALA A 299 -18.90 14.05 -9.91
N ALA A 300 -18.70 15.23 -9.34
CA ALA A 300 -19.76 15.95 -8.63
C ALA A 300 -20.94 16.31 -9.55
N ALA A 301 -20.66 16.67 -10.81
CA ALA A 301 -21.70 16.94 -11.80
C ALA A 301 -22.46 15.67 -12.23
N GLU A 302 -21.79 14.51 -12.27
CA GLU A 302 -22.45 13.22 -12.48
C GLU A 302 -23.35 12.88 -11.29
N ASP A 303 -22.85 13.01 -10.07
CA ASP A 303 -23.60 12.73 -8.84
C ASP A 303 -24.85 13.60 -8.74
N ALA A 304 -24.72 14.90 -9.06
CA ALA A 304 -25.84 15.82 -9.10
C ALA A 304 -26.91 15.42 -10.14
N LEU A 305 -26.51 14.80 -11.25
CA LEU A 305 -27.43 14.32 -12.29
C LEU A 305 -28.17 13.03 -11.87
N LEU A 306 -27.54 12.22 -11.02
CA LEU A 306 -28.05 10.94 -10.54
C LEU A 306 -28.84 11.03 -9.23
N LEU A 307 -29.00 12.24 -8.65
CA LEU A 307 -29.79 12.41 -7.44
C LEU A 307 -31.24 11.95 -7.66
N PRO A 308 -31.83 11.21 -6.72
CA PRO A 308 -33.24 10.88 -6.80
C PRO A 308 -34.10 12.14 -6.61
N GLN A 309 -35.26 12.18 -7.26
CA GLN A 309 -36.30 13.22 -7.06
C GLN A 309 -35.92 14.64 -7.53
N LEU A 310 -35.14 14.76 -8.61
CA LEU A 310 -34.96 16.06 -9.27
C LEU A 310 -36.20 16.43 -10.09
N ASP A 311 -36.61 17.69 -10.04
CA ASP A 311 -37.57 18.26 -10.99
C ASP A 311 -36.92 18.53 -12.36
N ASP A 312 -37.73 18.78 -13.39
CA ASP A 312 -37.25 19.00 -14.76
C ASP A 312 -36.22 20.14 -14.88
N ALA A 313 -36.39 21.21 -14.09
CA ALA A 313 -35.47 22.35 -14.11
C ALA A 313 -34.13 21.99 -13.47
N GLN A 314 -34.16 21.24 -12.37
CA GLN A 314 -32.98 20.71 -11.69
C GLN A 314 -32.23 19.69 -12.54
N ILE A 315 -32.94 18.78 -13.22
CA ILE A 315 -32.35 17.83 -14.18
C ILE A 315 -31.64 18.60 -15.30
N LEU A 316 -32.29 19.60 -15.87
CA LEU A 316 -31.71 20.41 -16.95
C LEU A 316 -30.46 21.18 -16.47
N ALA A 317 -30.47 21.71 -15.25
CA ALA A 317 -29.32 22.38 -14.65
C ALA A 317 -28.13 21.42 -14.44
N ALA A 318 -28.37 20.27 -13.79
CA ALA A 318 -27.35 19.25 -13.58
C ALA A 318 -26.77 18.71 -14.91
N ALA A 319 -27.62 18.51 -15.92
CA ALA A 319 -27.19 18.07 -17.25
C ALA A 319 -26.32 19.12 -17.95
N LYS A 320 -26.59 20.42 -17.78
CA LYS A 320 -25.76 21.51 -18.33
C LYS A 320 -24.37 21.52 -17.66
N ASP A 321 -24.32 21.36 -16.35
CA ASP A 321 -23.06 21.29 -15.62
C ASP A 321 -22.24 20.06 -16.05
N PHE A 322 -22.85 18.88 -16.13
CA PHE A 322 -22.19 17.68 -16.61
C PHE A 322 -21.64 17.83 -18.04
N ARG A 323 -22.43 18.43 -18.94
CA ARG A 323 -22.02 18.75 -20.33
C ARG A 323 -20.89 19.78 -20.39
N ARG A 324 -20.68 20.60 -19.36
CA ARG A 324 -19.55 21.54 -19.27
C ARG A 324 -18.30 20.86 -18.73
N GLU A 325 -18.42 20.13 -17.62
CA GLU A 325 -17.26 19.60 -16.89
C GLU A 325 -16.57 18.42 -17.61
N VAL A 326 -17.34 17.51 -18.24
CA VAL A 326 -16.77 16.31 -18.87
C VAL A 326 -15.94 16.63 -20.12
N PRO A 327 -16.37 17.50 -21.06
CA PRO A 327 -15.51 17.90 -22.17
C PRO A 327 -14.25 18.65 -21.73
N ALA A 328 -14.32 19.45 -20.67
CA ALA A 328 -13.16 20.11 -20.10
C ALA A 328 -12.14 19.09 -19.56
N LEU A 329 -12.60 18.09 -18.81
CA LEU A 329 -11.76 16.98 -18.36
C LEU A 329 -11.13 16.22 -19.54
N ARG A 330 -11.92 15.88 -20.57
CA ARG A 330 -11.42 15.14 -21.75
C ARG A 330 -10.32 15.88 -22.50
N ARG A 331 -10.36 17.22 -22.54
CA ARG A 331 -9.28 18.02 -23.12
C ARG A 331 -7.99 17.88 -22.32
N LEU A 332 -8.07 17.96 -20.99
CA LEU A 332 -6.91 17.80 -20.09
C LEU A 332 -6.33 16.38 -20.09
N LEU A 333 -7.16 15.35 -20.29
CA LEU A 333 -6.68 13.97 -20.35
C LEU A 333 -5.96 13.62 -21.67
N ARG A 334 -6.13 14.44 -22.72
CA ARG A 334 -5.50 14.24 -24.04
C ARG A 334 -4.21 15.04 -24.23
N SER A 335 -3.99 16.08 -23.42
CA SER A 335 -2.73 16.85 -23.37
C SER A 335 -1.68 16.12 -22.55
#